data_AF-A0A952QNY4-F1
#
_entry.id   AF-A0A952QNY4-F1
#
_cell.length_a   1.000
_cell.length_b   1.000
_cell.length_c   1.000
_cell.angle_alpha   90.00
_cell.angle_beta   90.00
_cell.angle_gamma   90.00
#
_symmetry.space_group_name_H-M   'P 1'
#
loop_
_entity.id
_entity.type
_entity.pdbx_description
1 polymer ?
#
loop_
_entity_poly.entity_id
_entity_poly.type
_entity_poly.pdbx_seq_one_letter_code
_entity_poly.pdbx_strand_id
1 'polypeptide(L)' 'MIRPVVQEERTGCGIAAAAALAGVSYARAKAVAKSLGIVASDRKLWSETEYVRGLVAQFGLR' A
#
# COMPACT_ATOMS: atom_id res chain seq x y z
N MET A 1 -19.77 1.79 -4.53
CA MET A 1 -18.97 2.03 -5.74
C MET A 1 -17.51 1.93 -5.37
N ILE A 2 -16.79 0.91 -5.85
CA ILE A 2 -15.34 0.83 -5.64
C ILE A 2 -14.71 1.88 -6.55
N ARG A 3 -13.99 2.84 -5.97
CA ARG A 3 -13.21 3.79 -6.75
C ARG A 3 -11.87 3.13 -7.07
N PRO A 4 -11.50 2.96 -8.35
CA PRO A 4 -10.21 2.40 -8.69
C PRO A 4 -9.11 3.28 -8.11
N VAL A 5 -8.12 2.67 -7.49
CA VAL A 5 -6.90 3.36 -7.08
C VAL A 5 -5.88 3.21 -8.20
N VAL A 6 -5.39 4.33 -8.72
CA VAL A 6 -4.29 4.35 -9.71
C VAL A 6 -2.97 4.38 -8.94
N GLN A 7 -2.04 3.52 -9.36
CA GLN A 7 -0.67 3.56 -8.86
C GLN A 7 0.04 4.78 -9.45
N GLU A 8 0.52 5.69 -8.61
CA GLU A 8 1.16 6.95 -9.04
C GLU A 8 2.67 6.79 -9.29
N GLU A 9 3.27 5.67 -8.88
CA GLU A 9 4.70 5.38 -9.02
C GLU A 9 4.95 4.22 -9.99
N ARG A 10 6.16 4.09 -10.54
CA ARG A 10 6.49 3.00 -11.47
C ARG A 10 6.52 1.62 -10.79
N THR A 11 6.78 1.60 -9.48
CA THR A 11 6.73 0.43 -8.61
C THR A 11 5.78 0.74 -7.45
N GLY A 12 5.49 -0.25 -6.59
CA GLY A 12 4.62 -0.02 -5.43
C GLY A 12 3.19 -0.55 -5.57
N CYS A 13 2.98 -1.61 -6.35
CA CYS A 13 1.68 -2.25 -6.50
C CYS A 13 1.07 -2.71 -5.17
N GLY A 14 1.90 -3.08 -4.19
CA GLY A 14 1.45 -3.39 -2.83
C GLY A 14 0.80 -2.20 -2.11
N ILE A 15 1.28 -0.96 -2.33
CA ILE A 15 0.68 0.25 -1.77
C ILE A 15 -0.65 0.54 -2.45
N ALA A 16 -0.72 0.41 -3.78
CA ALA A 16 -1.96 0.60 -4.53
C ALA A 16 -3.03 -0.44 -4.16
N ALA A 17 -2.63 -1.70 -3.97
CA ALA A 17 -3.52 -2.76 -3.51
C ALA A 17 -4.03 -2.48 -2.09
N ALA A 18 -3.14 -2.12 -1.15
CA ALA A 18 -3.54 -1.75 0.20
C ALA A 18 -4.50 -0.56 0.22
N ALA A 19 -4.25 0.46 -0.61
CA ALA A 19 -5.13 1.60 -0.77
C ALA A 19 -6.53 1.21 -1.28
N ALA A 20 -6.58 0.34 -2.29
CA ALA A 20 -7.84 -0.15 -2.85
C ALA A 20 -8.64 -0.96 -1.83
N LEU A 21 -7.99 -1.84 -1.07
CA LEU A 21 -8.62 -2.63 -0.01
C LEU A 21 -9.14 -1.75 1.13
N ALA A 22 -8.36 -0.74 1.53
CA ALA A 22 -8.72 0.19 2.60
C ALA A 22 -9.69 1.30 2.17
N GLY A 23 -9.99 1.42 0.88
CA GLY A 23 -10.85 2.49 0.36
C GLY A 23 -10.25 3.89 0.52
N VAL A 24 -8.93 4.02 0.45
CA VAL A 24 -8.20 5.29 0.61
C VAL A 24 -7.45 5.67 -0.68
N SER A 25 -7.01 6.93 -0.78
CA SER A 25 -6.18 7.38 -1.90
C SER A 25 -4.78 6.73 -1.86
N TYR A 26 -4.14 6.62 -3.02
CA TYR A 26 -2.75 6.17 -3.12
C TYR A 26 -1.81 7.02 -2.27
N ALA A 27 -1.94 8.35 -2.32
CA ALA A 27 -1.17 9.28 -1.50
C ALA A 27 -1.30 9.01 0.01
N ARG A 28 -2.50 8.67 0.51
CA ARG A 28 -2.70 8.33 1.92
C ARG A 28 -2.03 7.00 2.27
N ALA A 29 -2.20 5.98 1.44
CA ALA A 29 -1.54 4.69 1.65
C ALA A 29 -0.01 4.80 1.61
N LYS A 30 0.53 5.61 0.70
CA LYS A 30 1.95 5.91 0.61
C LYS A 30 2.49 6.61 1.86
N ALA A 31 1.75 7.57 2.42
CA ALA A 31 2.15 8.24 3.66
C ALA A 31 2.22 7.26 4.84
N VAL A 32 1.25 6.35 4.96
CA VAL A 32 1.26 5.29 5.98
C VAL A 32 2.41 4.32 5.74
N ALA A 33 2.60 3.84 4.51
CA ALA A 33 3.73 2.98 4.14
C ALA A 33 5.07 3.63 4.53
N LYS A 34 5.26 4.92 4.25
CA LYS A 34 6.47 5.65 4.63
C LYS A 34 6.71 5.65 6.14
N SER A 35 5.65 5.75 6.96
CA SER A 35 5.77 5.69 8.42
C SER A 35 6.22 4.32 8.94
N LEU A 36 5.99 3.26 8.15
CA LEU A 36 6.48 1.90 8.40
C LEU A 36 7.88 1.64 7.82
N GLY A 37 8.54 2.65 7.25
CA GLY A 37 9.83 2.50 6.56
C GLY A 37 9.71 1.89 5.15
N ILE A 38 8.49 1.80 4.61
CA ILE A 38 8.21 1.19 3.32
C ILE A 38 8.17 2.25 2.23
N VAL A 39 8.90 2.02 1.13
CA VAL A 39 8.90 2.89 -0.05
C VAL A 39 8.48 2.12 -1.29
N ALA A 40 7.93 2.80 -2.30
CA ALA A 40 7.42 2.14 -3.50
C ALA A 40 8.48 1.36 -4.29
N SER A 41 9.76 1.75 -4.19
CA SER A 41 10.89 1.05 -4.82
C SER A 41 11.41 -0.14 -4.02
N ASP A 42 10.88 -0.38 -2.81
CA ASP A 42 11.29 -1.49 -1.98
C ASP A 42 10.81 -2.81 -2.60
N ARG A 43 11.78 -3.64 -3.01
CA ARG A 43 11.50 -4.97 -3.59
C ARG A 43 10.68 -5.85 -2.66
N LYS A 44 10.83 -5.67 -1.35
CA LYS A 44 10.12 -6.45 -0.33
C LYS A 44 8.61 -6.25 -0.39
N LEU A 45 8.14 -5.14 -0.94
CA LEU A 45 6.72 -4.83 -1.07
C LEU A 45 5.96 -5.81 -1.97
N TRP A 46 6.64 -6.51 -2.89
CA TRP A 46 6.04 -7.52 -3.76
C TRP A 46 6.70 -8.90 -3.66
N SER A 47 7.84 -9.01 -2.97
CA SER A 47 8.49 -10.31 -2.70
C SER A 47 8.20 -10.86 -1.30
N GLU A 48 7.80 -10.02 -0.34
CA GLU A 48 7.55 -10.41 1.05
C GLU A 48 6.13 -9.99 1.48
N THR A 49 5.30 -10.97 1.83
CA THR A 49 3.89 -10.75 2.20
C THR A 49 3.72 -9.98 3.51
N GLU A 50 4.68 -10.05 4.43
CA GLU A 50 4.66 -9.35 5.72
C GLU A 50 4.52 -7.83 5.57
N TYR A 51 5.13 -7.24 4.54
CA TYR A 51 5.10 -5.78 4.32
C TYR A 51 3.71 -5.30 3.93
N VAL A 52 3.05 -6.04 3.02
CA VAL A 52 1.68 -5.73 2.60
C VAL A 52 0.70 -6.01 3.75
N ARG A 53 0.89 -7.10 4.50
CA ARG A 53 0.09 -7.43 5.68
C ARG A 53 0.18 -6.36 6.77
N GLY A 54 1.40 -5.90 7.08
CA GLY A 54 1.62 -4.82 8.04
C GLY A 54 0.97 -3.51 7.59
N LEU A 55 1.04 -3.19 6.29
CA LEU A 55 0.41 -2.00 5.73
C LEU A 55 -1.12 -2.06 5.80
N VAL A 56 -1.76 -3.17 5.41
CA VAL A 56 -3.22 -3.29 5.49
C VAL A 56 -3.73 -3.33 6.94
N ALA A 57 -2.94 -3.86 7.86
CA ALA A 57 -3.25 -3.85 9.29
C ALA A 57 -3.35 -2.42 9.87
N GLN A 58 -2.58 -1.45 9.34
CA GLN A 58 -2.72 -0.03 9.73
C GLN A 58 -4.08 0.57 9.35
N PHE A 59 -4.80 -0.08 8.42
CA PHE A 59 -6.15 0.30 8.03
C PHE A 59 -7.24 -0.57 8.68
N GLY A 60 -6.88 -1.42 9.64
CA GLY A 60 -7.82 -2.31 10.35
C GLY A 60 -8.25 -3.54 9.55
N LEU A 61 -7.50 -3.92 8.51
CA LEU A 61 -7.76 -5.09 7.66
C LEU A 61 -6.83 -6.25 8.03
N ARG A 62 -7.25 -7.51 7.80
CA ARG A 62 -6.49 -8.72 8.20
C ARG A 62 -6.41 -9.77 7.10
#